data_AF-A0A5C9B181-F1
#
_entry.id   AF-A0A5C9B181-F1
#
_cell.length_a   1.000
_cell.length_b   1.000
_cell.length_c   1.000
_cell.angle_alpha   90.00
_cell.angle_beta   90.00
_cell.angle_gamma   90.00
#
_symmetry.space_group_name_H-M   'P 1'
#
loop_
_entity.id
_entity.type
_entity.pdbx_description
1 polymer ?
#
loop_
_entity_poly.entity_id
_entity_poly.type
_entity_poly.pdbx_seq_one_letter_code
_entity_poly.pdbx_strand_id
1 'polypeptide(L)'
;MAVAMGSGQLDVAWMGPWGYIIANASTNCQAVATVKYDDKPIYYAIIIARPDLSVSKFPDDTKGRLISFADVGSTSGWLIPSYYAKEVWKIDPKTYWKYSEGATHAANEMAVSSGQVDMATDFDRNRNAMIASGRVKEDSNKIVWTSDPLPNDAIALSASAPKDLGIQVQKILTAITIEQAKTLLPARYTGFVPATHASYDSIEKAGIALGKIKVKT
;
A
#
# COMPACT_ATOMS: atom_id res chain seq x y z
N MET A 1 10.30 6.77 8.43
CA MET A 1 9.73 5.81 9.40
C MET A 1 10.72 4.73 9.81
N ALA A 2 11.33 3.97 8.88
CA ALA A 2 12.36 2.97 9.22
C ALA A 2 13.54 3.54 10.03
N VAL A 3 14.06 4.71 9.66
CA VAL A 3 15.13 5.41 10.40
C VAL A 3 14.70 5.75 11.82
N ALA A 4 13.51 6.32 12.01
CA ALA A 4 12.98 6.69 13.33
C ALA A 4 12.67 5.47 14.21
N MET A 5 12.23 4.37 13.61
CA MET A 5 12.05 3.09 14.30
C MET A 5 13.41 2.52 14.75
N GLY A 6 14.42 2.55 13.87
CA GLY A 6 15.75 2.02 14.15
C GLY A 6 16.56 2.84 15.16
N SER A 7 16.31 4.15 15.23
CA SER A 7 16.92 5.03 16.22
C SER A 7 16.20 5.06 17.58
N GLY A 8 15.15 4.24 17.75
CA GLY A 8 14.37 4.18 18.99
C GLY A 8 13.53 5.43 19.26
N GLN A 9 13.25 6.25 18.24
CA GLN A 9 12.39 7.44 18.36
C GLN A 9 10.90 7.11 18.28
N LEU A 10 10.54 5.88 17.92
CA LEU A 10 9.16 5.40 17.81
C LEU A 10 8.97 4.11 18.62
N ASP A 11 7.98 4.11 19.51
CA ASP A 11 7.57 2.91 20.25
C ASP A 11 6.63 2.03 19.42
N VAL A 12 5.68 2.67 18.71
CA VAL A 12 4.67 2.04 17.87
C VAL A 12 4.53 2.83 16.57
N ALA A 13 4.44 2.14 15.43
CA ALA A 13 4.20 2.76 14.13
C ALA A 13 3.06 2.08 13.39
N TRP A 14 2.24 2.89 12.74
CA TRP A 14 1.30 2.45 11.71
C TRP A 14 1.98 2.58 10.36
N MET A 15 2.22 1.45 9.67
CA MET A 15 3.04 1.39 8.47
C MET A 15 2.28 0.70 7.33
N GLY A 16 2.39 1.24 6.13
CA GLY A 16 2.03 0.46 4.93
C GLY A 16 2.87 -0.83 4.86
N PRO A 17 2.35 -1.92 4.25
CA PRO A 17 2.97 -3.25 4.33
C PRO A 17 4.44 -3.31 3.91
N TRP A 18 4.78 -2.70 2.79
CA TRP A 18 6.16 -2.64 2.28
C TRP A 18 7.06 -1.78 3.15
N GLY A 19 6.54 -0.66 3.66
CA GLY A 19 7.24 0.18 4.63
C GLY A 19 7.58 -0.58 5.91
N TYR A 20 6.67 -1.46 6.37
CA TYR A 20 6.95 -2.38 7.47
C TYR A 20 8.06 -3.37 7.12
N ILE A 21 8.01 -4.04 5.96
CA ILE A 21 9.04 -5.00 5.56
C ILE A 21 10.43 -4.34 5.46
N ILE A 22 10.54 -3.15 4.87
CA ILE A 22 11.80 -2.39 4.82
C ILE A 22 12.31 -2.07 6.23
N ALA A 23 11.41 -1.64 7.12
CA ALA A 23 11.77 -1.31 8.50
C ALA A 23 12.18 -2.57 9.28
N ASN A 24 11.46 -3.68 9.14
CA ASN A 24 11.83 -4.94 9.76
C ASN A 24 13.20 -5.43 9.26
N ALA A 25 13.48 -5.29 7.96
CA ALA A 25 14.75 -5.70 7.37
C ALA A 25 15.96 -4.98 8.01
N SER A 26 15.78 -3.72 8.41
CA SER A 26 16.84 -2.87 8.96
C SER A 26 16.88 -2.80 10.49
N THR A 27 15.75 -3.02 11.17
CA THR A 27 15.59 -2.74 12.61
C THR A 27 15.08 -3.93 13.42
N ASN A 28 14.61 -4.98 12.75
CA ASN A 28 13.88 -6.11 13.35
C ASN A 28 12.60 -5.72 14.11
N CYS A 29 12.00 -4.56 13.84
CA CYS A 29 10.68 -4.20 14.37
C CYS A 29 9.62 -5.26 14.03
N GLN A 30 8.63 -5.46 14.90
CA GLN A 30 7.69 -6.57 14.80
C GLN A 30 6.26 -6.07 14.63
N ALA A 31 5.57 -6.56 13.60
CA ALA A 31 4.14 -6.34 13.46
C ALA A 31 3.40 -7.13 14.55
N VAL A 32 2.40 -6.49 15.16
CA VAL A 32 1.53 -7.12 16.15
C VAL A 32 0.06 -7.12 15.73
N ALA A 33 -0.34 -6.24 14.82
CA ALA A 33 -1.71 -6.21 14.34
C ALA A 33 -1.78 -5.69 12.90
N THR A 34 -2.81 -6.11 12.18
CA THR A 34 -3.17 -5.58 10.87
C THR A 34 -4.50 -4.85 10.98
N VAL A 35 -4.60 -3.65 10.42
CA VAL A 35 -5.85 -2.87 10.47
C VAL A 35 -6.94 -3.46 9.57
N LYS A 36 -8.20 -3.37 10.01
CA LYS A 36 -9.37 -3.69 9.19
C LYS A 36 -9.94 -2.43 8.54
N TYR A 37 -10.31 -2.54 7.27
CA TYR A 37 -11.11 -1.56 6.55
C TYR A 37 -12.37 -2.25 6.04
N ASP A 38 -13.54 -1.71 6.36
CA ASP A 38 -14.84 -2.37 6.15
C ASP A 38 -14.85 -3.85 6.56
N ASP A 39 -14.37 -4.08 7.79
CA ASP A 39 -14.22 -5.37 8.45
C ASP A 39 -13.24 -6.36 7.78
N LYS A 40 -12.47 -5.90 6.79
CA LYS A 40 -11.49 -6.72 6.07
C LYS A 40 -10.06 -6.29 6.36
N PRO A 41 -9.14 -7.21 6.69
CA PRO A 41 -7.71 -6.92 6.89
C PRO A 41 -6.94 -6.89 5.57
N ILE A 42 -7.61 -6.58 4.45
CA ILE A 42 -7.03 -6.58 3.11
C ILE A 42 -7.43 -5.32 2.34
N TYR A 43 -6.67 -5.02 1.29
CA TYR A 43 -6.97 -3.97 0.32
C TYR A 43 -6.35 -4.31 -1.05
N TYR A 44 -6.54 -3.45 -2.04
CA TYR A 44 -6.07 -3.71 -3.40
C TYR A 44 -5.23 -2.55 -3.95
N ALA A 45 -4.13 -2.89 -4.61
CA ALA A 45 -3.44 -1.95 -5.49
C ALA A 45 -4.26 -1.80 -6.78
N ILE A 46 -4.31 -0.58 -7.31
CA ILE A 46 -5.03 -0.27 -8.55
C ILE A 46 -4.15 0.58 -9.46
N ILE A 47 -4.42 0.50 -10.76
CA ILE A 47 -3.98 1.52 -11.72
C ILE A 47 -5.24 2.20 -12.25
N ILE A 48 -5.28 3.50 -12.08
CA ILE A 48 -6.33 4.37 -12.60
C ILE A 48 -5.89 4.98 -13.92
N ALA A 49 -6.84 5.30 -14.79
CA ALA A 49 -6.63 5.94 -16.07
C ALA A 49 -7.68 7.01 -16.33
N ARG A 50 -7.33 7.98 -17.17
CA ARG A 50 -8.29 8.98 -17.68
C ARG A 50 -9.49 8.29 -18.34
N PRO A 51 -10.71 8.84 -18.22
CA PRO A 51 -11.93 8.12 -18.56
C PRO A 51 -12.05 7.78 -20.05
N ASP A 52 -11.49 8.63 -20.92
CA ASP A 52 -11.44 8.51 -22.37
C ASP A 52 -10.28 7.61 -22.89
N LEU A 53 -9.34 7.17 -22.04
CA LEU A 53 -8.30 6.23 -22.46
C LEU A 53 -8.92 4.86 -22.71
N SER A 54 -8.93 4.42 -23.97
CA SER A 54 -9.40 3.09 -24.33
C SER A 54 -8.37 2.05 -23.89
N VAL A 55 -8.75 1.18 -22.94
CA VAL A 55 -7.93 0.06 -22.46
C VAL A 55 -8.85 -1.16 -22.41
N SER A 56 -8.74 -2.03 -23.42
CA SER A 56 -9.48 -3.29 -23.45
C SER A 56 -8.65 -4.42 -22.85
N LYS A 57 -7.33 -4.35 -23.03
CA LYS A 57 -6.36 -5.31 -22.50
C LYS A 57 -5.20 -4.58 -21.84
N PHE A 58 -5.11 -4.72 -20.52
CA PHE A 58 -4.00 -4.20 -19.74
C PHE A 58 -2.89 -5.27 -19.58
N PRO A 59 -1.59 -4.92 -19.70
CA PRO A 59 -1.06 -3.60 -20.05
C PRO A 59 -0.94 -3.33 -21.56
N ASP A 60 -1.21 -4.32 -22.42
CA ASP A 60 -0.92 -4.29 -23.87
C ASP A 60 -1.34 -3.00 -24.59
N ASP A 61 -2.54 -2.48 -24.31
CA ASP A 61 -3.08 -1.28 -24.97
C ASP A 61 -2.48 0.04 -24.45
N THR A 62 -1.58 -0.03 -23.47
CA THR A 62 -1.09 1.13 -22.73
C THR A 62 0.36 1.51 -23.02
N LYS A 63 1.02 0.79 -23.94
CA LYS A 63 2.43 1.08 -24.30
C LYS A 63 2.63 2.53 -24.73
N GLY A 64 3.65 3.19 -24.18
CA GLY A 64 4.03 4.57 -24.50
C GLY A 64 3.15 5.66 -23.86
N ARG A 65 2.13 5.29 -23.09
CA ARG A 65 1.29 6.22 -22.31
C ARG A 65 2.05 6.82 -21.13
N LEU A 66 1.62 7.99 -20.65
CA LEU A 66 2.16 8.63 -19.46
C LEU A 66 1.63 7.93 -18.21
N ILE A 67 2.53 7.41 -17.38
CA ILE A 67 2.16 6.78 -16.10
C ILE A 67 2.96 7.39 -14.95
N SER A 68 2.24 7.70 -13.86
CA SER A 68 2.83 8.16 -12.61
C SER A 68 2.70 7.09 -11.52
N PHE A 69 3.85 6.60 -11.04
CA PHE A 69 3.94 5.72 -9.89
C PHE A 69 4.03 6.55 -8.61
N ALA A 70 3.56 5.99 -7.49
CA ALA A 70 3.75 6.60 -6.19
C ALA A 70 5.22 6.49 -5.72
N ASP A 71 5.48 6.85 -4.46
CA ASP A 71 6.80 6.74 -3.85
C ASP A 71 7.31 5.29 -3.76
N VAL A 72 8.63 5.13 -3.79
CA VAL A 72 9.30 3.81 -3.79
C VAL A 72 9.11 3.00 -2.50
N GLY A 73 8.65 3.65 -1.42
CA GLY A 73 8.26 3.00 -0.16
C GLY A 73 6.82 2.51 -0.17
N SER A 74 6.05 2.81 -1.22
CA SER A 74 4.65 2.43 -1.36
C SER A 74 4.48 0.98 -1.77
N THR A 75 3.57 0.29 -1.09
CA THR A 75 3.21 -1.10 -1.43
C THR A 75 2.38 -1.13 -2.72
N SER A 76 1.23 -0.46 -2.70
CA SER A 76 0.28 -0.43 -3.81
C SER A 76 0.69 0.51 -4.93
N GLY A 77 1.42 1.57 -4.60
CA GLY A 77 1.80 2.59 -5.57
C GLY A 77 3.16 2.37 -6.24
N TRP A 78 3.93 1.37 -5.79
CA TRP A 78 5.24 1.10 -6.40
C TRP A 78 5.63 -0.38 -6.38
N LEU A 79 5.68 -1.03 -5.21
CA LEU A 79 6.18 -2.41 -5.09
C LEU A 79 5.35 -3.39 -5.92
N ILE A 80 4.04 -3.42 -5.69
CA ILE A 80 3.15 -4.39 -6.31
C ILE A 80 3.00 -4.14 -7.82
N PRO A 81 2.75 -2.90 -8.31
CA PRO A 81 2.78 -2.63 -9.75
C PRO A 81 4.12 -3.00 -10.42
N SER A 82 5.26 -2.74 -9.76
CA SER A 82 6.58 -3.14 -10.27
C SER A 82 6.76 -4.65 -10.31
N TYR A 83 6.27 -5.36 -9.29
CA TYR A 83 6.29 -6.82 -9.23
C TYR A 83 5.47 -7.42 -10.38
N TYR A 84 4.25 -6.94 -10.59
CA TYR A 84 3.41 -7.42 -11.70
C TYR A 84 4.04 -7.10 -13.06
N ALA A 85 4.61 -5.90 -13.23
CA ALA A 85 5.31 -5.55 -14.46
C ALA A 85 6.44 -6.54 -14.78
N LYS A 86 7.30 -6.84 -13.81
CA LYS A 86 8.43 -7.76 -14.00
C LYS A 86 8.00 -9.23 -14.12
N GLU A 87 7.17 -9.70 -13.19
CA GLU A 87 6.93 -11.14 -12.99
C GLU A 87 5.71 -11.66 -13.74
N VAL A 88 4.73 -10.81 -14.05
CA VAL A 88 3.47 -11.21 -14.68
C VAL A 88 3.39 -10.72 -16.12
N TRP A 89 3.49 -9.41 -16.33
CA TRP A 89 3.36 -8.81 -17.65
C TRP A 89 4.64 -8.91 -18.49
N LYS A 90 5.77 -9.23 -17.86
CA LYS A 90 7.09 -9.34 -18.50
C LYS A 90 7.49 -8.06 -19.25
N ILE A 91 7.25 -6.91 -18.62
CA ILE A 91 7.62 -5.58 -19.11
C ILE A 91 8.53 -4.86 -18.11
N ASP A 92 9.34 -3.92 -18.62
CA ASP A 92 10.00 -2.90 -17.80
C ASP A 92 9.19 -1.60 -17.86
N PRO A 93 8.59 -1.14 -16.73
CA PRO A 93 7.81 0.09 -16.70
C PRO A 93 8.52 1.31 -17.30
N LYS A 94 9.84 1.41 -17.10
CA LYS A 94 10.63 2.59 -17.49
C LYS A 94 10.80 2.74 -19.00
N THR A 95 10.71 1.62 -19.73
CA THR A 95 10.83 1.59 -21.19
C THR A 95 9.49 1.32 -21.87
N TYR A 96 8.56 0.68 -21.18
CA TYR A 96 7.22 0.39 -21.68
C TYR A 96 6.30 1.62 -21.68
N TRP A 97 6.43 2.50 -20.68
CA TRP A 97 5.65 3.72 -20.53
C TRP A 97 6.53 4.98 -20.51
N LYS A 98 5.93 6.15 -20.71
CA LYS A 98 6.53 7.43 -20.31
C LYS A 98 6.39 7.56 -18.80
N TYR A 99 7.42 7.09 -18.09
CA TYR A 99 7.37 6.78 -16.66
C TYR A 99 7.82 7.95 -15.76
N SER A 100 7.07 8.19 -14.68
CA SER A 100 7.51 8.97 -13.52
C SER A 100 7.20 8.23 -12.21
N GLU A 101 7.92 8.53 -11.14
CA GLU A 101 7.67 7.97 -9.80
C GLU A 101 7.92 9.02 -8.70
N GLY A 102 7.42 8.76 -7.49
CA GLY A 102 7.61 9.65 -6.33
C GLY A 102 6.39 10.49 -5.94
N ALA A 103 5.26 10.35 -6.63
CA ALA A 103 4.04 11.07 -6.30
C ALA A 103 3.37 10.50 -5.03
N THR A 104 2.53 11.30 -4.39
CA THR A 104 1.57 10.76 -3.41
C THR A 104 0.36 10.18 -4.14
N HIS A 105 -0.32 9.23 -3.51
CA HIS A 105 -1.57 8.66 -4.03
C HIS A 105 -2.62 9.74 -4.36
N ALA A 106 -2.78 10.75 -3.49
CA ALA A 106 -3.68 11.86 -3.75
C ALA A 106 -3.23 12.75 -4.93
N ALA A 107 -1.93 12.95 -5.11
CA ALA A 107 -1.42 13.69 -6.27
C ALA A 107 -1.65 12.91 -7.58
N ASN A 108 -1.49 11.58 -7.55
CA ASN A 108 -1.78 10.71 -8.69
C ASN A 108 -3.26 10.75 -9.11
N GLU A 109 -4.19 10.63 -8.16
CA GLU A 109 -5.63 10.76 -8.42
C GLU A 109 -5.98 12.10 -9.08
N MET A 110 -5.42 13.20 -8.58
CA MET A 110 -5.60 14.54 -9.17
C MET A 110 -4.96 14.68 -10.55
N ALA A 111 -3.77 14.12 -10.76
CA ALA A 111 -3.04 14.21 -12.02
C ALA A 111 -3.77 13.48 -13.16
N VAL A 112 -4.34 12.29 -12.89
CA VAL A 112 -5.16 11.56 -13.86
C VAL A 112 -6.47 12.30 -14.11
N SER A 113 -7.15 12.75 -13.04
CA SER A 113 -8.46 13.42 -13.14
C SER A 113 -8.40 14.77 -13.87
N SER A 114 -7.24 15.44 -13.83
CA SER A 114 -6.97 16.68 -14.58
C SER A 114 -6.33 16.45 -15.95
N GLY A 115 -6.05 15.18 -16.32
CA GLY A 115 -5.46 14.81 -17.60
C GLY A 115 -3.97 15.15 -17.75
N GLN A 116 -3.25 15.44 -16.66
CA GLN A 116 -1.80 15.68 -16.67
C GLN A 116 -1.01 14.42 -17.01
N VAL A 117 -1.53 13.25 -16.62
CA VAL A 117 -0.99 11.93 -16.99
C VAL A 117 -2.13 11.05 -17.49
N ASP A 118 -1.81 10.02 -18.28
CA ASP A 118 -2.81 9.10 -18.81
C ASP A 118 -3.27 8.11 -17.74
N MET A 119 -2.33 7.66 -16.90
CA MET A 119 -2.54 6.64 -15.88
C MET A 119 -1.72 6.94 -14.62
N ALA A 120 -2.14 6.38 -13.49
CA ALA A 120 -1.36 6.41 -12.27
C ALA A 120 -1.65 5.21 -11.36
N THR A 121 -0.68 4.84 -10.53
CA THR A 121 -0.87 3.84 -9.48
C THR A 121 -1.59 4.46 -8.28
N ASP A 122 -2.51 3.72 -7.66
CA ASP A 122 -3.17 4.09 -6.41
C ASP A 122 -3.55 2.82 -5.60
N PHE A 123 -4.36 2.98 -4.57
CA PHE A 123 -5.12 1.91 -3.91
C PHE A 123 -6.59 2.28 -3.76
N ASP A 124 -7.43 1.25 -3.79
CA ASP A 124 -8.89 1.32 -3.71
C ASP A 124 -9.42 2.25 -2.59
N ARG A 125 -8.87 2.14 -1.38
CA ARG A 125 -9.34 2.93 -0.22
C ARG A 125 -9.04 4.42 -0.34
N ASN A 126 -7.90 4.80 -0.95
CA ASN A 126 -7.58 6.22 -1.18
C ASN A 126 -8.55 6.83 -2.19
N ARG A 127 -8.72 6.16 -3.34
CA ARG A 127 -9.71 6.52 -4.35
C ARG A 127 -11.10 6.72 -3.74
N ASN A 128 -11.59 5.72 -3.00
CA ASN A 128 -12.90 5.77 -2.35
C ASN A 128 -13.03 6.95 -1.38
N ALA A 129 -12.00 7.21 -0.58
CA ALA A 129 -11.99 8.35 0.35
C ALA A 129 -11.98 9.70 -0.39
N MET A 130 -11.22 9.82 -1.49
CA MET A 130 -11.18 11.04 -2.30
C MET A 130 -12.53 11.33 -2.98
N ILE A 131 -13.19 10.30 -3.53
CA ILE A 131 -14.55 10.41 -4.08
C ILE A 131 -15.55 10.80 -3.00
N ALA A 132 -15.56 10.10 -1.86
CA ALA A 132 -16.49 10.37 -0.75
C ALA A 132 -16.33 11.79 -0.18
N SER A 133 -15.12 12.34 -0.20
CA SER A 133 -14.82 13.72 0.23
C SER A 133 -15.10 14.78 -0.84
N GLY A 134 -15.50 14.40 -2.06
CA GLY A 134 -15.74 15.31 -3.17
C GLY A 134 -14.47 15.93 -3.79
N ARG A 135 -13.28 15.45 -3.42
CA ARG A 135 -12.00 15.94 -3.97
C ARG A 135 -11.79 15.52 -5.42
N VAL A 136 -12.37 14.38 -5.82
CA VAL A 136 -12.34 13.82 -7.17
C VAL A 136 -13.76 13.32 -7.48
N LYS A 137 -14.20 13.43 -8.75
CA LYS A 137 -15.49 12.88 -9.16
C LYS A 137 -15.35 11.40 -9.48
N GLU A 138 -16.39 10.61 -9.25
CA GLU A 138 -16.34 9.17 -9.53
C GLU A 138 -16.04 8.86 -11.00
N ASP A 139 -16.50 9.72 -11.92
CA ASP A 139 -16.35 9.61 -13.37
C ASP A 139 -15.12 10.32 -13.95
N SER A 140 -14.34 11.04 -13.14
CA SER A 140 -13.18 11.79 -13.66
C SER A 140 -11.99 10.89 -14.03
N ASN A 141 -12.06 9.60 -13.71
CA ASN A 141 -11.11 8.55 -14.10
C ASN A 141 -11.74 7.16 -13.86
N LYS A 142 -11.04 6.11 -14.27
CA LYS A 142 -11.51 4.72 -14.14
C LYS A 142 -10.37 3.79 -13.73
N ILE A 143 -10.69 2.65 -13.13
CA ILE A 143 -9.71 1.61 -12.83
C ILE A 143 -9.49 0.76 -14.08
N VAL A 144 -8.22 0.56 -14.47
CA VAL A 144 -7.82 -0.28 -15.62
C VAL A 144 -7.06 -1.54 -15.21
N TRP A 145 -6.65 -1.63 -13.95
CA TRP A 145 -6.06 -2.84 -13.37
C TRP A 145 -6.23 -2.86 -11.85
N THR A 146 -6.34 -4.05 -11.27
CA THR A 146 -6.44 -4.31 -9.82
C THR A 146 -5.59 -5.53 -9.47
N SER A 147 -4.86 -5.48 -8.36
CA SER A 147 -4.03 -6.59 -7.88
C SER A 147 -4.85 -7.71 -7.24
N ASP A 148 -4.18 -8.81 -6.91
CA ASP A 148 -4.63 -9.73 -5.87
C ASP A 148 -4.74 -9.03 -4.50
N PRO A 149 -5.52 -9.56 -3.53
CA PRO A 149 -5.67 -8.94 -2.22
C PRO A 149 -4.34 -8.86 -1.47
N LEU A 150 -4.07 -7.69 -0.87
CA LEU A 150 -2.88 -7.40 -0.11
C LEU A 150 -3.21 -7.29 1.38
N PRO A 151 -2.33 -7.73 2.31
CA PRO A 151 -2.52 -7.46 3.73
C PRO A 151 -2.55 -5.95 3.96
N ASN A 152 -3.44 -5.49 4.82
CA ASN A 152 -3.55 -4.07 5.15
C ASN A 152 -2.40 -3.62 6.08
N ASP A 153 -2.41 -2.34 6.43
CA ASP A 153 -1.33 -1.69 7.18
C ASP A 153 -1.00 -2.39 8.50
N ALA A 154 0.30 -2.41 8.82
CA ALA A 154 0.86 -3.02 10.01
C ALA A 154 0.91 -2.03 11.17
N ILE A 155 0.48 -2.46 12.35
CA ILE A 155 0.90 -1.86 13.61
C ILE A 155 2.14 -2.59 14.09
N ALA A 156 3.27 -1.90 14.13
CA ALA A 156 4.57 -2.47 14.46
C ALA A 156 5.21 -1.80 15.67
N LEU A 157 5.86 -2.60 16.52
CA LEU A 157 6.66 -2.13 17.65
C LEU A 157 8.16 -2.23 17.35
N SER A 158 8.94 -1.38 18.01
CA SER A 158 10.40 -1.47 18.02
C SER A 158 10.88 -2.87 18.45
N ALA A 159 12.03 -3.30 17.93
CA ALA A 159 12.66 -4.57 18.32
C ALA A 159 13.07 -4.60 19.81
N SER A 160 13.28 -3.44 20.43
CA SER A 160 13.58 -3.32 21.86
C SER A 160 12.35 -3.37 22.76
N ALA A 161 11.14 -3.38 22.20
CA ALA A 161 9.91 -3.43 22.99
C ALA A 161 9.86 -4.74 23.81
N PRO A 162 9.53 -4.68 25.11
CA PRO A 162 9.33 -5.88 25.92
C PRO A 162 8.26 -6.79 25.29
N LYS A 163 8.49 -8.11 25.33
CA LYS A 163 7.54 -9.09 24.74
C LYS A 163 6.13 -8.94 25.32
N ASP A 164 6.03 -8.71 26.62
CA ASP A 164 4.74 -8.52 27.32
C ASP A 164 4.01 -7.28 26.82
N LEU A 165 4.74 -6.21 26.48
CA LEU A 165 4.15 -5.02 25.87
C LEU A 165 3.57 -5.35 24.48
N GLY A 166 4.29 -6.11 23.65
CA GLY A 166 3.79 -6.55 22.34
C GLY A 166 2.49 -7.35 22.44
N ILE A 167 2.42 -8.29 23.39
CA ILE A 167 1.21 -9.08 23.67
C ILE A 167 0.07 -8.18 24.16
N GLN A 168 0.35 -7.25 25.07
CA GLN A 168 -0.65 -6.34 25.61
C GLN A 168 -1.21 -5.41 24.52
N VAL A 169 -0.35 -4.85 23.67
CA VAL A 169 -0.76 -3.99 22.55
C VAL A 169 -1.61 -4.77 21.56
N GLN A 170 -1.19 -5.98 21.16
CA GLN A 170 -1.99 -6.84 20.28
C GLN A 170 -3.38 -7.10 20.87
N LYS A 171 -3.45 -7.46 22.16
CA LYS A 171 -4.70 -7.73 22.86
C LYS A 171 -5.61 -6.50 22.91
N ILE A 172 -5.06 -5.31 23.21
CA ILE A 172 -5.83 -4.06 23.26
C ILE A 172 -6.41 -3.73 21.88
N LEU A 173 -5.57 -3.75 20.83
CA LEU A 173 -5.99 -3.40 19.48
C LEU A 173 -7.06 -4.35 18.94
N THR A 174 -6.89 -5.66 19.16
CA THR A 174 -7.80 -6.68 18.66
C THR A 174 -9.11 -6.78 19.45
N ALA A 175 -9.16 -6.19 20.65
CA ALA A 175 -10.38 -6.05 21.44
C ALA A 175 -11.25 -4.83 21.03
N ILE A 176 -10.75 -3.94 20.16
CA ILE A 176 -11.52 -2.79 19.67
C ILE A 176 -12.68 -3.31 18.82
N THR A 177 -13.90 -3.06 19.29
CA THR A 177 -15.14 -3.36 18.56
C THR A 177 -15.35 -2.39 17.40
N ILE A 178 -16.19 -2.76 16.43
CA ILE A 178 -16.54 -1.88 15.30
C ILE A 178 -17.15 -0.56 15.79
N GLU A 179 -17.99 -0.60 16.84
CA GLU A 179 -18.58 0.63 17.41
C GLU A 179 -17.53 1.54 18.03
N GLN A 180 -16.55 0.99 18.77
CA GLN A 180 -15.43 1.77 19.29
C GLN A 180 -14.54 2.31 18.15
N ALA A 181 -14.30 1.51 17.11
CA ALA A 181 -13.49 1.91 15.96
C ALA A 181 -14.06 3.17 15.27
N LYS A 182 -15.40 3.30 15.17
CA LYS A 182 -16.04 4.50 14.59
C LYS A 182 -15.65 5.81 15.28
N THR A 183 -15.32 5.76 16.57
CA THR A 183 -14.90 6.94 17.34
C THR A 183 -13.38 7.10 17.43
N LEU A 184 -12.64 6.00 17.30
CA LEU A 184 -11.18 5.96 17.52
C LEU A 184 -10.35 6.08 16.24
N LEU A 185 -10.91 5.66 15.10
CA LEU A 185 -10.20 5.52 13.84
C LEU A 185 -10.82 6.40 12.75
N PRO A 186 -10.09 6.70 11.67
CA PRO A 186 -10.68 7.36 10.51
C PRO A 186 -11.85 6.53 9.95
N ALA A 187 -12.75 7.21 9.23
CA ALA A 187 -13.92 6.55 8.66
C ALA A 187 -13.55 5.26 7.91
N ARG A 188 -14.39 4.23 8.08
CA ARG A 188 -14.27 2.89 7.48
C ARG A 188 -13.13 2.01 8.00
N TYR A 189 -12.20 2.53 8.80
CA TYR A 189 -11.31 1.67 9.59
C TYR A 189 -12.08 1.11 10.79
N THR A 190 -12.09 -0.21 10.91
CA THR A 190 -13.12 -0.97 11.67
C THR A 190 -12.51 -1.88 12.74
N GLY A 191 -11.28 -1.59 13.16
CA GLY A 191 -10.55 -2.33 14.19
C GLY A 191 -9.33 -3.04 13.62
N PHE A 192 -8.92 -4.12 14.27
CA PHE A 192 -7.65 -4.79 14.00
C PHE A 192 -7.78 -6.31 14.11
N VAL A 193 -6.87 -7.03 13.45
CA VAL A 193 -6.66 -8.48 13.63
C VAL A 193 -5.24 -8.75 14.13
N PRO A 194 -4.98 -9.85 14.87
CA PRO A 194 -3.63 -10.23 15.23
C PRO A 194 -2.77 -10.42 13.98
N ALA A 195 -1.52 -9.97 14.04
CA ALA A 195 -0.55 -10.16 12.97
C ALA A 195 0.83 -10.50 13.52
N THR A 196 1.63 -11.14 12.68
CA THR A 196 3.06 -11.37 12.88
C THR A 196 3.80 -10.99 11.60
N HIS A 197 5.12 -11.15 11.56
CA HIS A 197 5.88 -10.98 10.33
C HIS A 197 5.33 -11.84 9.17
N ALA A 198 4.91 -13.08 9.47
CA ALA A 198 4.38 -14.01 8.49
C ALA A 198 3.10 -13.52 7.77
N SER A 199 2.35 -12.61 8.41
CA SER A 199 1.18 -11.97 7.81
C SER A 199 1.54 -11.13 6.56
N TYR A 200 2.81 -10.81 6.37
CA TYR A 200 3.34 -9.94 5.31
C TYR A 200 4.26 -10.68 4.31
N ASP A 201 4.29 -12.02 4.35
CA ASP A 201 5.13 -12.87 3.48
C ASP A 201 5.00 -12.55 1.99
N SER A 202 3.79 -12.26 1.49
CA SER A 202 3.56 -11.94 0.08
C SER A 202 4.29 -10.65 -0.34
N ILE A 203 4.35 -9.68 0.57
CA ILE A 203 5.02 -8.39 0.36
C ILE A 203 6.53 -8.58 0.41
N GLU A 204 7.03 -9.39 1.36
CA GLU A 204 8.46 -9.72 1.44
C GLU A 204 8.93 -10.44 0.17
N LYS A 205 8.18 -11.45 -0.28
CA LYS A 205 8.46 -12.19 -1.52
C LYS A 205 8.49 -11.27 -2.74
N ALA A 206 7.57 -10.31 -2.86
CA ALA A 206 7.59 -9.32 -3.93
C ALA A 206 8.85 -8.43 -3.87
N GLY A 207 9.24 -7.99 -2.67
CA GLY A 207 10.48 -7.23 -2.43
C GLY A 207 11.74 -8.00 -2.83
N ILE A 208 11.81 -9.29 -2.50
CA ILE A 208 12.91 -10.19 -2.86
C ILE A 208 12.94 -10.42 -4.38
N ALA A 209 11.79 -10.69 -5.00
CA ALA A 209 11.69 -10.91 -6.46
C ALA A 209 12.17 -9.69 -7.25
N LEU A 210 11.94 -8.47 -6.74
CA LEU A 210 12.44 -7.23 -7.32
C LEU A 210 13.89 -6.89 -6.93
N GLY A 211 14.54 -7.70 -6.09
CA GLY A 211 15.90 -7.46 -5.60
C GLY A 211 16.04 -6.24 -4.69
N LYS A 212 14.94 -5.82 -4.04
CA LYS A 212 14.90 -4.63 -3.17
C LYS A 212 15.28 -4.93 -1.73
N ILE A 213 15.10 -6.17 -1.33
CA ILE A 213 15.61 -6.74 -0.08
C ILE A 213 16.24 -8.11 -0.37
N LYS A 214 17.06 -8.58 0.56
CA LYS A 214 17.65 -9.92 0.53
C LYS A 214 16.90 -10.83 1.50
N VAL A 215 16.89 -12.13 1.21
CA VAL A 215 16.46 -13.16 2.16
C VAL A 215 17.31 -13.03 3.43
N LYS A 216 16.66 -12.94 4.60
CA LYS A 216 17.38 -13.04 5.88
C LYS A 216 17.84 -14.49 6.06
N THR A 217 19.15 -14.70 6.06
CA THR A 217 19.82 -15.96 6.45
C THR A 217 19.88 -16.10 7.95
#